data_AF-A0AAV1L0U4-F1
#
_entry.id   AF-A0AAV1L0U4-F1
#
_cell.length_a   1.000
_cell.length_b   1.000
_cell.length_c   1.000
_cell.angle_alpha   90.00
_cell.angle_beta   90.00
_cell.angle_gamma   90.00
#
_symmetry.space_group_name_H-M   'P 1'
#
loop_
_entity.id
_entity.type
_entity.pdbx_description
1 polymer ?
#
loop_
_entity_poly.entity_id
_entity_poly.type
_entity_poly.pdbx_seq_one_letter_code
_entity_poly.pdbx_strand_id
1 'polypeptide(L)'
;MEQNVPLYDLDPVSCTAQHSDALAALRLLRSYNHFLMPPDVHGVVPLLASLPQSSCLPPYCQHLPVGTAPLLSPASVSGCESEMRRRGEKRPIPAELKDEKYFERRRRNNQAAKKSRDARRIREDQIAWRACFLEQENASLRAHVAALRQETLTLRTLLAGSAADTAHQSHDTRTTRHIAPSSTTAD
;
A
#
# COMPACT_ATOMS: atom_id res chain seq x y z
N MET A 1 15.92 24.67 -51.69
CA MET A 1 15.50 23.85 -52.86
C MET A 1 16.80 23.28 -53.39
N GLU A 2 17.14 22.00 -53.33
CA GLU A 2 16.42 20.73 -53.41
C GLU A 2 17.26 19.72 -52.59
N GLN A 3 16.71 19.07 -51.56
CA GLN A 3 16.20 17.68 -51.59
C GLN A 3 17.16 16.64 -52.20
N ASN A 4 17.80 15.84 -51.35
CA ASN A 4 17.87 14.39 -51.57
C ASN A 4 18.16 13.63 -50.27
N VAL A 5 17.25 12.73 -49.92
CA VAL A 5 17.27 11.83 -48.76
C VAL A 5 17.44 10.40 -49.31
N PRO A 6 18.39 9.59 -48.83
CA PRO A 6 18.31 8.13 -48.97
C PRO A 6 17.73 7.58 -47.65
N LEU A 7 16.50 7.05 -47.63
CA LEU A 7 16.05 5.77 -48.17
C LEU A 7 16.77 4.59 -47.51
N TYR A 8 16.12 4.09 -46.44
CA TYR A 8 16.16 2.73 -45.88
C TYR A 8 17.45 1.92 -46.07
N ASP A 9 18.24 1.80 -45.01
CA ASP A 9 19.07 0.61 -44.81
C ASP A 9 18.41 -0.25 -43.73
N LEU A 10 17.68 -1.26 -44.19
CA LEU A 10 17.12 -2.34 -43.39
C LEU A 10 18.21 -3.41 -43.27
N ASP A 11 19.04 -3.31 -42.24
CA ASP A 11 19.93 -4.40 -41.85
C ASP A 11 19.20 -5.44 -40.97
N PRO A 12 19.59 -6.72 -41.09
CA PRO A 12 18.66 -7.84 -41.00
C PRO A 12 18.42 -8.33 -39.57
N VAL A 13 17.22 -8.86 -39.39
CA VAL A 13 16.73 -9.62 -38.23
C VAL A 13 17.81 -10.58 -37.71
N SER A 14 18.37 -10.26 -36.55
CA SER A 14 18.94 -11.25 -35.62
C SER A 14 18.20 -11.13 -34.30
N CYS A 15 17.25 -12.05 -34.11
CA CYS A 15 16.75 -12.54 -32.82
C CYS A 15 16.69 -11.54 -31.65
N THR A 16 15.70 -10.63 -31.64
CA THR A 16 15.41 -9.80 -30.45
C THR A 16 13.98 -9.94 -29.92
N ALA A 17 13.14 -10.79 -30.54
CA ALA A 17 11.74 -10.96 -30.12
C ALA A 17 11.60 -11.40 -28.65
N GLN A 18 12.56 -12.14 -28.09
CA GLN A 18 12.53 -12.54 -26.68
C GLN A 18 13.05 -11.43 -25.73
N HIS A 19 13.90 -10.52 -26.22
CA HIS A 19 14.42 -9.41 -25.42
C HIS A 19 13.54 -8.16 -25.48
N SER A 20 12.73 -7.96 -26.53
CA SER A 20 11.79 -6.83 -26.60
C SER A 20 10.70 -6.96 -25.55
N ASP A 21 10.16 -8.17 -25.36
CA ASP A 21 9.09 -8.44 -24.40
C ASP A 21 9.61 -8.41 -22.97
N ALA A 22 10.80 -8.96 -22.70
CA ALA A 22 11.44 -8.86 -21.39
C ALA A 22 11.74 -7.40 -21.02
N LEU A 23 12.24 -6.59 -21.96
CA LEU A 23 12.49 -5.16 -21.72
C LEU A 23 11.20 -4.34 -21.63
N ALA A 24 10.15 -4.71 -22.38
CA ALA A 24 8.83 -4.08 -22.27
C ALA A 24 8.16 -4.42 -20.93
N ALA A 25 8.23 -5.69 -20.50
CA ALA A 25 7.77 -6.15 -19.19
C ALA A 25 8.58 -5.50 -18.07
N LEU A 26 9.89 -5.33 -18.20
CA LEU A 26 10.71 -4.59 -17.24
C LEU A 26 10.38 -3.08 -17.23
N ARG A 27 10.06 -2.47 -18.36
CA ARG A 27 9.57 -1.07 -18.41
C ARG A 27 8.21 -0.92 -17.74
N LEU A 28 7.31 -1.87 -17.97
CA LEU A 28 5.99 -1.93 -17.34
C LEU A 28 6.12 -2.22 -15.85
N LEU A 29 6.96 -3.16 -15.44
CA LEU A 29 7.19 -3.51 -14.05
C LEU A 29 7.96 -2.40 -13.33
N ARG A 30 8.83 -1.67 -14.01
CA ARG A 30 9.51 -0.48 -13.48
C ARG A 30 8.58 0.72 -13.37
N SER A 31 7.63 0.90 -14.31
CA SER A 31 6.58 1.91 -14.17
C SER A 31 5.59 1.53 -13.07
N TYR A 32 5.26 0.24 -12.93
CA TYR A 32 4.42 -0.31 -11.86
C TYR A 32 5.11 -0.24 -10.50
N ASN A 33 6.42 -0.50 -10.41
CA ASN A 33 7.20 -0.33 -9.18
C ASN A 33 7.42 1.15 -8.84
N HIS A 34 7.59 2.04 -9.83
CA HIS A 34 7.59 3.48 -9.59
C HIS A 34 6.23 3.95 -9.04
N PHE A 35 5.15 3.32 -9.50
CA PHE A 35 3.80 3.52 -9.00
C PHE A 35 3.59 2.90 -7.61
N LEU A 36 4.22 1.76 -7.30
CA LEU A 36 4.06 1.01 -6.05
C LEU A 36 5.03 1.39 -4.93
N MET A 37 6.23 1.91 -5.20
CA MET A 37 7.23 2.27 -4.19
C MET A 37 8.10 3.44 -4.71
N PRO A 38 8.18 4.58 -3.98
CA PRO A 38 9.16 5.62 -4.29
C PRO A 38 10.58 5.04 -4.19
N PRO A 39 11.52 5.38 -5.09
CA PRO A 39 12.88 4.81 -5.09
C PRO A 39 13.74 5.17 -3.86
N ASP A 40 13.22 5.99 -2.93
CA ASP A 40 13.94 6.45 -1.74
C ASP A 40 13.68 5.59 -0.47
N VAL A 41 12.99 4.44 -0.56
CA VAL A 41 12.70 3.58 0.61
C VAL A 41 13.54 2.30 0.71
N HIS A 42 14.69 2.22 0.03
CA HIS A 42 15.60 1.07 0.13
C HIS A 42 16.21 0.82 1.53
N GLY A 43 15.83 1.57 2.56
CA GLY A 43 16.34 1.44 3.93
C GLY A 43 15.43 0.76 4.96
N VAL A 44 14.19 0.37 4.64
CA VAL A 44 13.22 -0.10 5.69
C VAL A 44 13.01 -1.62 5.76
N VAL A 45 13.86 -2.41 5.09
CA VAL A 45 13.60 -3.86 4.96
C VAL A 45 14.07 -4.76 6.12
N PRO A 46 14.94 -4.41 7.09
CA PRO A 46 15.37 -5.42 8.05
C PRO A 46 14.72 -5.38 9.45
N LEU A 47 13.49 -4.87 9.66
CA LEU A 47 12.84 -4.95 10.99
C LEU A 47 11.32 -5.26 11.02
N LEU A 48 10.70 -5.66 9.92
CA LEU A 48 9.39 -6.33 9.98
C LEU A 48 9.52 -7.85 10.24
N ALA A 49 10.75 -8.34 10.43
CA ALA A 49 11.04 -9.76 10.51
C ALA A 49 10.81 -10.40 11.89
N SER A 50 10.51 -9.68 12.97
CA SER A 50 10.18 -10.36 14.23
C SER A 50 9.40 -9.52 15.26
N LEU A 51 8.19 -10.00 15.57
CA LEU A 51 7.42 -9.79 16.81
C LEU A 51 6.45 -8.59 16.91
N PRO A 52 5.36 -8.77 17.71
CA PRO A 52 4.03 -8.27 17.41
C PRO A 52 3.77 -6.90 18.02
N GLN A 53 3.15 -6.00 17.25
CA GLN A 53 2.66 -4.72 17.77
C GLN A 53 1.29 -4.92 18.43
N SER A 54 1.29 -5.57 19.60
CA SER A 54 0.22 -5.43 20.57
C SER A 54 0.71 -4.60 21.75
N SER A 55 0.36 -3.32 21.74
CA SER A 55 0.00 -2.58 22.96
C SER A 55 -0.86 -1.40 22.53
N CYS A 56 -2.16 -1.66 22.57
CA CYS A 56 -3.15 -0.69 22.98
C CYS A 56 -2.58 0.22 24.08
N LEU A 57 -2.60 1.54 23.86
CA LEU A 57 -2.53 2.49 24.97
C LEU A 57 -3.94 3.02 25.26
N PRO A 58 -4.46 2.80 26.49
CA PRO A 58 -5.79 3.24 26.90
C PRO A 58 -5.95 4.77 26.96
N PRO A 59 -7.19 5.30 27.01
CA PRO A 59 -7.51 6.73 26.89
C PRO A 59 -7.02 7.62 28.04
N TYR A 60 -6.36 7.05 29.04
CA TYR A 60 -5.98 7.72 30.30
C TYR A 60 -4.55 8.30 30.28
N CYS A 61 -3.71 8.00 29.28
CA CYS A 61 -2.33 8.52 29.19
C CYS A 61 -2.21 10.04 28.90
N GLN A 62 -3.21 10.86 29.25
CA GLN A 62 -3.27 12.30 28.95
C GLN A 62 -2.85 13.24 30.08
N HIS A 63 -2.38 12.75 31.24
CA HIS A 63 -1.98 13.62 32.34
C HIS A 63 -0.59 13.30 32.88
N LEU A 64 0.28 14.30 32.72
CA LEU A 64 1.44 14.66 33.56
C LEU A 64 2.84 14.08 33.21
N PRO A 65 3.94 14.79 33.58
CA PRO A 65 4.69 15.62 32.61
C PRO A 65 6.21 15.35 32.52
N VAL A 66 6.77 15.91 31.44
CA VAL A 66 8.17 16.28 31.09
C VAL A 66 9.30 16.04 32.11
N GLY A 67 10.35 15.34 31.61
CA GLY A 67 11.75 15.80 31.66
C GLY A 67 12.63 15.32 32.81
N THR A 68 13.69 14.57 32.48
CA THR A 68 15.12 14.96 32.60
C THR A 68 15.98 13.75 32.26
N ALA A 69 16.84 13.88 31.24
CA ALA A 69 17.96 12.96 31.02
C ALA A 69 18.99 13.13 32.16
N PRO A 70 19.84 12.12 32.44
CA PRO A 70 21.18 12.23 31.87
C PRO A 70 21.95 10.91 31.58
N LEU A 71 23.06 11.11 30.85
CA LEU A 71 24.29 10.31 30.70
C LEU A 71 24.36 9.19 29.63
N LEU A 72 24.85 9.62 28.44
CA LEU A 72 26.09 9.16 27.76
C LEU A 72 26.48 7.69 28.02
N SER A 73 26.46 6.79 27.04
CA SER A 73 27.40 6.79 25.91
C SER A 73 26.94 5.82 24.80
N PRO A 74 26.93 6.19 23.50
CA PRO A 74 26.86 5.20 22.43
C PRO A 74 28.25 5.02 21.82
N ALA A 75 28.79 3.81 21.96
CA ALA A 75 29.81 3.32 21.05
C ALA A 75 29.18 3.18 19.65
N SER A 76 29.81 3.85 18.68
CA SER A 76 29.88 3.45 17.27
C SER A 76 28.58 3.01 16.60
N VAL A 77 27.67 3.97 16.37
CA VAL A 77 26.69 3.84 15.28
C VAL A 77 26.89 5.04 14.37
N SER A 78 27.36 4.77 13.15
CA SER A 78 27.53 5.74 12.09
C SER A 78 26.16 6.33 11.71
N GLY A 79 25.73 7.34 12.45
CA GLY A 79 24.54 8.13 12.16
C GLY A 79 24.78 8.96 10.90
N CYS A 80 23.86 8.85 9.94
CA CYS A 80 23.62 9.89 8.95
C CYS A 80 23.04 11.10 9.67
N GLU A 81 23.89 11.84 10.37
CA GLU A 81 23.55 13.17 10.86
C GLU A 81 23.58 14.10 9.65
N SER A 82 22.42 14.23 9.00
CA SER A 82 22.18 15.39 8.16
C SER A 82 22.13 16.59 9.10
N GLU A 83 23.30 17.16 9.39
CA GLU A 83 23.40 18.47 10.02
C GLU A 83 22.46 19.39 9.23
N MET A 84 21.38 19.84 9.88
CA MET A 84 20.57 20.93 9.41
C MET A 84 21.48 22.15 9.31
N ARG A 85 22.16 22.31 8.17
CA ARG A 85 22.94 23.51 7.86
C ARG A 85 22.02 24.69 8.02
N ARG A 86 22.19 25.42 9.13
CA ARG A 86 21.45 26.63 9.43
C ARG A 86 21.62 27.53 8.21
N ARG A 87 20.51 27.79 7.51
CA ARG A 87 20.52 28.61 6.29
C ARG A 87 21.02 29.99 6.70
N GLY A 88 22.25 30.32 6.29
CA GLY A 88 22.87 31.60 6.62
C GLY A 88 21.99 32.78 6.20
N GLU A 89 22.13 33.89 6.92
CA GLU A 89 21.41 35.13 6.63
C GLU A 89 21.64 35.57 5.19
N LYS A 90 20.55 35.98 4.51
CA LYS A 90 20.60 36.41 3.12
C LYS A 90 21.23 37.81 3.05
N ARG A 91 22.52 37.89 2.79
CA ARG A 91 23.18 39.17 2.48
C ARG A 91 22.86 39.56 1.02
N PRO A 92 22.25 40.73 0.76
CA PRO A 92 22.03 41.19 -0.60
C PRO A 92 23.39 41.40 -1.29
N ILE A 93 23.45 41.06 -2.58
CA ILE A 93 24.69 41.21 -3.36
C ILE A 93 24.81 42.69 -3.75
N PRO A 94 25.94 43.36 -3.44
CA PRO A 94 26.24 44.73 -3.85
C PRO A 94 26.05 44.94 -5.36
N ALA A 95 25.73 46.17 -5.76
CA ALA A 95 25.42 46.49 -7.15
C ALA A 95 26.62 46.27 -8.08
N GLU A 96 27.84 46.50 -7.58
CA GLU A 96 29.09 46.34 -8.34
C GLU A 96 29.42 44.88 -8.66
N LEU A 97 28.76 43.91 -8.02
CA LEU A 97 28.99 42.46 -8.21
C LEU A 97 27.89 41.79 -9.05
N LYS A 98 26.93 42.57 -9.56
CA LYS A 98 25.87 42.09 -10.46
C LYS A 98 26.31 42.15 -11.92
N ASP A 99 27.39 41.44 -12.23
CA ASP A 99 27.90 41.30 -13.60
C ASP A 99 27.07 40.31 -14.43
N GLU A 100 27.34 40.24 -15.73
CA GLU A 100 26.69 39.27 -16.64
C GLU A 100 26.79 37.83 -16.11
N LYS A 101 27.97 37.43 -15.61
CA LYS A 101 28.20 36.11 -14.99
C LYS A 101 27.28 35.86 -13.79
N TYR A 102 26.91 36.88 -13.02
CA TYR A 102 25.95 36.77 -11.93
C TYR A 102 24.54 36.53 -12.47
N PHE A 103 24.11 37.31 -13.47
CA PHE A 103 22.79 37.17 -14.07
C PHE A 103 22.58 35.80 -14.71
N GLU A 104 23.58 35.25 -15.39
CA GLU A 104 23.50 33.89 -15.91
C GLU A 104 23.33 32.84 -14.80
N ARG A 105 24.12 32.91 -13.72
CA ARG A 105 23.98 32.00 -12.57
C ARG A 105 22.59 32.12 -11.95
N ARG A 106 22.07 33.34 -11.81
CA ARG A 106 20.73 33.60 -11.26
C ARG A 106 19.64 33.01 -12.16
N ARG A 107 19.77 33.16 -13.47
CA ARG A 107 18.87 32.56 -14.47
C ARG A 107 18.86 31.04 -14.38
N ARG A 108 20.04 30.40 -14.36
CA ARG A 108 20.16 28.93 -14.20
C ARG A 108 19.57 28.44 -12.87
N ASN A 109 19.83 29.13 -11.77
CA ASN A 109 19.27 28.77 -10.46
C ASN A 109 17.74 28.88 -10.42
N ASN A 110 17.16 29.93 -11.03
CA ASN A 110 15.71 30.07 -11.12
C ASN A 110 15.07 28.95 -11.96
N GLN A 111 15.70 28.58 -13.09
CA GLN A 111 15.25 27.45 -13.90
C GLN A 111 15.31 26.14 -13.12
N ALA A 112 16.42 25.88 -12.41
CA ALA A 112 16.58 24.69 -11.57
C ALA A 112 15.56 24.66 -10.42
N ALA A 113 15.30 25.80 -9.77
CA ALA A 113 14.29 25.92 -8.72
C ALA A 113 12.88 25.64 -9.24
N LYS A 114 12.54 26.12 -10.44
CA LYS A 114 11.26 25.80 -11.10
C LYS A 114 11.16 24.29 -11.37
N LYS A 115 12.16 23.71 -12.05
CA LYS A 115 12.20 22.27 -12.32
C LYS A 115 12.09 21.42 -11.05
N SER A 116 12.74 21.83 -9.96
CA SER A 116 12.66 21.17 -8.66
C SER A 116 11.26 21.23 -8.04
N ARG A 117 10.59 22.38 -8.13
CA ARG A 117 9.20 22.55 -7.68
C ARG A 117 8.25 21.69 -8.50
N ASP A 118 8.37 21.70 -9.82
CA ASP A 118 7.51 20.92 -10.71
C ASP A 118 7.70 19.41 -10.45
N ALA A 119 8.94 18.95 -10.29
CA ALA A 119 9.23 17.56 -9.95
C ALA A 119 8.66 17.15 -8.59
N ARG A 120 8.69 18.04 -7.59
CA ARG A 120 8.06 17.78 -6.28
C ARG A 120 6.55 17.67 -6.43
N ARG A 121 5.93 18.63 -7.13
CA ARG A 121 4.48 18.66 -7.35
C ARG A 121 3.98 17.39 -8.02
N ILE A 122 4.67 16.93 -9.07
CA ILE A 122 4.34 15.67 -9.75
C ILE A 122 4.37 14.48 -8.76
N ARG A 123 5.37 14.41 -7.88
CA ARG A 123 5.42 13.34 -6.86
C ARG A 123 4.28 13.44 -5.85
N GLU A 124 3.98 14.64 -5.38
CA GLU A 124 2.88 14.88 -4.43
C GLU A 124 1.53 14.52 -5.07
N ASP A 125 1.30 14.91 -6.32
CA ASP A 125 0.09 14.59 -7.08
C ASP A 125 -0.04 13.07 -7.32
N GLN A 126 1.06 12.37 -7.62
CA GLN A 126 1.09 10.91 -7.75
C GLN A 126 0.72 10.21 -6.43
N ILE A 127 1.26 10.68 -5.31
CA ILE A 127 0.95 10.14 -3.98
C ILE A 127 -0.54 10.37 -3.67
N ALA A 128 -1.05 11.57 -3.91
CA ALA A 128 -2.45 11.90 -3.68
C ALA A 128 -3.39 11.03 -4.53
N TRP A 129 -3.08 10.86 -5.83
CA TRP A 129 -3.87 10.02 -6.71
C TRP A 129 -3.88 8.56 -6.25
N ARG A 130 -2.72 8.02 -5.88
CA ARG A 130 -2.61 6.64 -5.40
C ARG A 130 -3.34 6.43 -4.07
N ALA A 131 -3.27 7.38 -3.15
CA ALA A 131 -4.00 7.31 -1.89
C ALA A 131 -5.52 7.24 -2.15
N CYS A 132 -6.04 8.12 -2.99
CA CYS A 132 -7.44 8.12 -3.40
C CYS A 132 -7.87 6.79 -4.04
N PHE A 133 -7.07 6.25 -4.95
CA PHE A 133 -7.33 4.95 -5.58
C PHE A 133 -7.42 3.81 -4.55
N LEU A 134 -6.43 3.74 -3.65
CA LEU A 134 -6.39 2.69 -2.62
C LEU A 134 -7.53 2.85 -1.61
N GLU A 135 -7.93 4.07 -1.27
CA GLU A 135 -9.09 4.33 -0.40
C GLU A 135 -10.39 3.82 -1.05
N GLN A 136 -10.58 4.09 -2.34
CA GLN A 136 -11.74 3.60 -3.10
C GLN A 136 -11.76 2.07 -3.17
N GLU A 137 -10.63 1.45 -3.51
CA GLU A 137 -10.52 -0.01 -3.60
C GLU A 137 -10.76 -0.66 -2.22
N ASN A 138 -10.19 -0.10 -1.16
CA ASN A 138 -10.40 -0.60 0.20
C ASN A 138 -11.86 -0.51 0.63
N ALA A 139 -12.55 0.59 0.30
CA ALA A 139 -13.97 0.75 0.57
C ALA A 139 -14.81 -0.30 -0.18
N SER A 140 -14.52 -0.54 -1.46
CA SER A 140 -15.16 -1.57 -2.28
C SER A 140 -14.97 -2.98 -1.70
N LEU A 141 -13.73 -3.34 -1.34
CA LEU A 141 -13.42 -4.64 -0.73
C LEU A 141 -14.13 -4.82 0.61
N ARG A 142 -14.19 -3.77 1.45
CA ARG A 142 -14.94 -3.81 2.71
C ARG A 142 -16.44 -4.05 2.48
N ALA A 143 -17.03 -3.43 1.45
CA ALA A 143 -18.42 -3.66 1.08
C ALA A 143 -18.67 -5.11 0.65
N HIS A 144 -17.81 -5.67 -0.20
CA HIS A 144 -17.91 -7.09 -0.60
C HIS A 144 -17.77 -8.05 0.59
N VAL A 145 -16.81 -7.81 1.48
CA VAL A 145 -16.63 -8.63 2.69
C VAL A 145 -17.84 -8.53 3.61
N ALA A 146 -18.44 -7.34 3.75
CA ALA A 146 -19.65 -7.17 4.54
C ALA A 146 -20.83 -7.92 3.94
N ALA A 147 -21.04 -7.85 2.62
CA ALA A 147 -22.10 -8.58 1.92
C ALA A 147 -21.95 -10.09 2.09
N LEU A 148 -20.75 -10.65 1.85
CA LEU A 148 -20.49 -12.08 2.02
C LEU A 148 -20.68 -12.56 3.47
N ARG A 149 -20.30 -11.72 4.46
CA ARG A 149 -20.54 -12.03 5.88
C ARG A 149 -22.04 -12.03 6.19
N GLN A 150 -22.81 -11.10 5.64
CA GLN A 150 -24.26 -11.06 5.77
C GLN A 150 -24.90 -12.32 5.19
N GLU A 151 -24.53 -12.71 3.96
CA GLU A 151 -25.02 -13.94 3.32
C GLU A 151 -24.64 -15.20 4.12
N THR A 152 -23.42 -15.26 4.63
CA THR A 152 -22.99 -16.38 5.47
C THR A 152 -23.81 -16.45 6.76
N LEU A 153 -24.13 -15.30 7.37
CA LEU A 153 -24.94 -15.23 8.57
C LEU A 153 -26.38 -15.68 8.28
N THR A 154 -27.00 -15.22 7.20
CA THR A 154 -28.37 -15.63 6.84
C THR A 154 -28.45 -17.12 6.59
N LEU A 155 -27.51 -17.70 5.83
CA LEU A 155 -27.47 -19.14 5.57
C LEU A 155 -27.28 -19.96 6.86
N ARG A 156 -26.40 -19.53 7.77
CA ARG A 156 -26.23 -20.19 9.08
C ARG A 156 -27.51 -20.17 9.91
N THR A 157 -28.22 -19.04 9.94
CA THR A 157 -29.50 -18.92 10.65
C THR A 157 -30.56 -19.86 10.06
N LEU A 158 -30.65 -19.94 8.73
CA LEU A 158 -31.60 -20.85 8.05
C LEU A 158 -31.28 -22.33 8.34
N LEU A 159 -30.00 -22.72 8.30
CA LEU A 159 -29.56 -24.09 8.62
C LEU A 159 -29.76 -24.44 10.09
N ALA A 160 -29.58 -23.48 11.00
CA ALA A 160 -29.85 -23.69 12.42
C ALA A 160 -31.35 -23.82 12.72
N GLY A 161 -32.19 -23.06 12.02
CA GLY A 161 -33.65 -23.16 12.12
C GLY A 161 -34.19 -24.50 11.64
N SER A 162 -33.71 -25.00 10.50
CA SER A 162 -34.16 -26.29 9.95
C SER A 162 -33.77 -27.49 10.81
N ALA A 163 -32.65 -27.42 11.54
CA ALA A 163 -32.23 -28.44 12.50
C ALA A 163 -33.14 -28.52 13.74
N ALA A 164 -33.73 -27.40 14.16
CA ALA A 164 -34.69 -27.37 15.27
C ALA A 164 -36.05 -27.98 14.86
N ASP A 165 -36.48 -27.76 13.62
CA ASP A 165 -37.74 -28.31 13.09
C ASP A 165 -37.68 -29.84 12.92
N THR A 166 -36.51 -30.41 12.65
CA THR A 166 -36.35 -31.88 12.54
C THR A 166 -36.44 -32.60 13.89
N ALA A 167 -36.10 -31.91 14.98
CA ALA A 167 -36.21 -32.45 16.34
C ALA A 167 -37.65 -32.50 16.86
N HIS A 168 -38.57 -31.70 16.31
CA HIS A 168 -39.97 -31.68 16.74
C HIS A 168 -40.84 -32.75 16.06
N GLN A 169 -40.50 -33.20 14.84
CA GLN A 169 -41.23 -34.29 14.17
C GLN A 169 -40.91 -35.70 14.70
N SER A 170 -39.82 -35.88 15.44
CA SER A 170 -39.38 -37.20 15.92
C SER A 170 -40.02 -37.63 17.26
N HIS A 171 -40.86 -36.80 17.89
CA HIS A 171 -41.54 -37.12 19.15
C HIS A 171 -43.00 -37.62 19.03
N ASP A 172 -43.64 -37.54 17.86
CA ASP A 172 -45.07 -37.89 17.70
C ASP A 172 -45.35 -39.28 17.08
N THR A 173 -44.35 -40.07 16.68
CA THR A 173 -44.58 -41.42 16.08
C THR A 173 -44.43 -42.60 17.05
N ARG A 174 -44.32 -42.35 18.36
CA ARG A 174 -44.22 -43.42 19.37
C ARG A 174 -45.43 -43.40 20.30
N THR A 175 -46.56 -43.98 19.88
CA THR A 175 -47.48 -44.78 20.72
C THR A 175 -48.60 -45.35 19.84
N THR A 176 -48.40 -46.56 19.31
CA THR A 176 -49.46 -47.58 19.18
C THR A 176 -48.77 -48.92 19.32
N ARG A 177 -48.69 -49.41 20.56
CA ARG A 177 -48.39 -50.82 20.83
C ARG A 177 -49.67 -51.61 20.52
N HIS A 178 -49.78 -52.13 19.30
CA HIS A 178 -50.77 -53.16 19.02
C HIS A 178 -50.32 -54.45 19.73
N ILE A 179 -51.02 -54.78 20.80
CA ILE A 179 -50.92 -56.06 21.51
C ILE A 179 -51.42 -57.13 20.54
N ALA A 180 -50.53 -58.05 20.15
CA ALA A 180 -50.90 -59.24 19.38
C ALA A 180 -51.72 -60.18 20.28
N PRO A 181 -52.87 -60.71 19.84
CA PRO A 181 -53.56 -61.76 20.58
C PRO A 181 -52.83 -63.08 20.37
N SER A 182 -52.34 -63.66 21.45
CA SER A 182 -51.86 -65.03 21.52
C SER A 182 -53.03 -65.99 21.32
N SER A 183 -53.04 -66.75 20.22
CA SER A 183 -53.95 -67.88 20.03
C SER A 183 -53.42 -69.11 20.78
N THR A 184 -54.11 -69.48 21.86
CA THR A 184 -53.93 -70.72 22.61
C THR A 184 -54.56 -71.89 21.84
N THR A 185 -53.78 -72.94 21.62
CA THR A 185 -54.19 -74.23 21.05
C THR A 185 -54.57 -75.20 22.18
N ALA A 186 -55.80 -75.71 22.16
CA ALA A 186 -56.33 -76.92 22.81
C ALA A 186 -57.75 -77.07 22.24
N ASP A 187 -58.23 -78.19 21.70
CA ASP A 187 -58.04 -79.62 21.98
C ASP A 187 -58.41 -80.39 20.68
#